data_AF-A0A738K1L9-F1
#
_entry.id   AF-A0A738K1L9-F1
#
_cell.length_a   1.000
_cell.length_b   1.000
_cell.length_c   1.000
_cell.angle_alpha   90.00
_cell.angle_beta   90.00
_cell.angle_gamma   90.00
#
_symmetry.space_group_name_H-M   'P 1'
#
loop_
_entity.id
_entity.type
_entity.pdbx_description
1 polymer ?
#
loop_
_entity_poly.entity_id
_entity_poly.type
_entity_poly.pdbx_seq_one_letter_code
_entity_poly.pdbx_strand_id
1 'polypeptide(L)'
;MKNNIRFDLSDYLIHFFRDVNLETGSHIYLPEHCGFNNQHHACFIDAKYLLRLSLRSHKIFSSWSYRNGQRTVYGDSPVVCFTDMP
;
A
#
# COMPACT_ATOMS: atom_id res chain seq x y z
N MET A 1 3.40 9.03 27.47
CA MET A 1 2.52 7.87 27.28
C MET A 1 3.38 6.72 26.76
N LYS A 2 3.71 5.73 27.60
CA LYS A 2 4.54 4.58 27.17
C LYS A 2 3.66 3.65 26.34
N ASN A 3 3.84 3.68 25.02
CA ASN A 3 3.10 2.82 24.08
C ASN A 3 3.70 1.39 24.10
N ASN A 4 3.71 0.76 25.27
CA ASN A 4 4.34 -0.55 25.52
C ASN A 4 3.32 -1.70 25.57
N ILE A 5 2.03 -1.42 25.34
CA ILE A 5 1.01 -2.47 25.22
C ILE A 5 1.04 -2.93 23.77
N ARG A 6 1.62 -4.11 23.53
CA ARG A 6 1.55 -4.77 22.21
C ARG A 6 0.13 -5.32 22.08
N PHE A 7 -0.65 -4.73 21.18
CA PHE A 7 -1.90 -5.33 20.75
C PHE A 7 -1.59 -6.62 19.99
N ASP A 8 -2.21 -7.72 20.40
CA ASP A 8 -2.17 -8.95 19.65
C ASP A 8 -2.98 -8.76 18.36
N LEU A 9 -2.31 -8.94 17.22
CA LEU A 9 -2.89 -8.80 15.90
C LEU A 9 -2.86 -10.13 15.13
N SER A 10 -2.55 -11.24 15.80
CA SER A 10 -2.41 -12.57 15.20
C SER A 10 -3.69 -13.05 14.48
N ASP A 11 -4.86 -12.59 14.92
CA ASP A 11 -6.15 -12.92 14.32
C ASP A 11 -6.48 -12.09 13.06
N TYR A 12 -5.64 -11.12 12.69
CA TYR A 12 -5.91 -10.20 11.60
C TYR A 12 -4.93 -10.37 10.44
N LEU A 13 -5.48 -10.36 9.23
CA LEU A 13 -4.71 -10.27 8.00
C LEU A 13 -4.36 -8.81 7.71
N ILE A 14 -3.07 -8.49 7.60
CA ILE A 14 -2.61 -7.10 7.49
C ILE A 14 -2.08 -6.82 6.09
N HIS A 15 -2.50 -5.68 5.53
CA HIS A 15 -1.97 -5.12 4.28
C HIS A 15 -1.30 -3.76 4.56
N PHE A 16 -0.08 -3.56 4.05
CA PHE A 16 0.69 -2.34 4.26
C PHE A 16 0.73 -1.47 3.01
N PHE A 17 0.60 -0.15 3.21
CA PHE A 17 0.88 0.84 2.18
C PHE A 17 2.27 1.43 2.39
N ARG A 18 2.93 1.77 1.28
CA ARG A 18 4.21 2.46 1.23
C ARG A 18 4.09 3.68 0.32
N ASP A 19 5.07 4.57 0.41
CA ASP A 19 5.20 5.64 -0.58
C ASP A 19 5.59 5.04 -1.94
N VAL A 20 5.01 5.59 -3.00
CA VAL A 20 5.17 5.10 -4.38
C VAL A 20 5.55 6.23 -5.29
N ASN A 21 6.53 6.00 -6.17
CA ASN A 21 6.81 6.86 -7.30
C ASN A 21 6.32 6.19 -8.59
N LEU A 22 5.31 6.81 -9.24
CA LEU A 22 4.68 6.33 -10.46
C LEU A 22 5.57 6.38 -11.70
N GLU A 23 6.68 7.12 -11.67
CA GLU A 23 7.62 7.23 -12.79
C GLU A 23 8.71 6.14 -12.77
N THR A 24 8.74 5.34 -11.70
CA THR A 24 9.76 4.29 -11.54
C THR A 24 9.21 2.92 -11.94
N GLY A 25 10.12 1.95 -12.12
CA GLY A 25 9.77 0.56 -12.41
C GLY A 25 8.95 -0.16 -11.31
N SER A 26 8.63 0.51 -10.20
CA SER A 26 7.78 -0.01 -9.13
C SER A 26 6.48 0.79 -8.92
N HIS A 27 5.98 1.37 -10.01
CA HIS A 27 4.67 2.00 -10.04
C HIS A 27 3.55 1.01 -9.69
N ILE A 28 2.42 1.57 -9.25
CA ILE A 28 1.19 0.84 -8.97
C ILE A 28 0.13 1.26 -9.98
N TYR A 29 -0.85 0.38 -10.20
CA TYR A 29 -2.04 0.71 -10.98
C TYR A 29 -3.07 1.39 -10.07
N LEU A 30 -3.30 2.67 -10.30
CA LEU A 30 -4.39 3.40 -9.66
C LEU A 30 -5.70 3.14 -10.43
N PRO A 31 -6.85 3.03 -9.74
CA PRO A 31 -8.13 2.89 -10.41
C PRO A 31 -8.39 4.06 -11.35
N GLU A 32 -8.79 3.77 -12.58
CA GLU A 32 -9.16 4.78 -13.58
C GLU A 32 -10.24 5.74 -13.06
N HIS A 33 -11.14 5.23 -12.21
CA HIS A 33 -12.19 6.00 -11.55
C HIS A 33 -11.99 6.03 -10.05
N CYS A 34 -11.06 6.85 -9.57
CA CYS A 34 -10.91 7.10 -8.14
C CYS A 34 -12.07 7.95 -7.57
N GLY A 35 -12.94 8.56 -8.38
CA GLY A 35 -14.06 9.38 -7.93
C GLY A 35 -13.67 10.82 -7.54
N PHE A 36 -14.67 11.66 -7.31
CA PHE A 36 -14.46 13.08 -6.94
C PHE A 36 -13.69 13.17 -5.59
N ASN A 37 -12.71 14.08 -5.51
CA ASN A 37 -11.75 14.24 -4.39
C ASN A 37 -10.64 13.20 -4.23
N ASN A 38 -10.46 12.29 -5.19
CA ASN A 38 -9.34 11.33 -5.20
C ASN A 38 -8.41 11.55 -6.42
N GLN A 39 -8.39 12.78 -6.92
CA GLN A 39 -7.45 13.25 -7.94
C GLN A 39 -6.07 13.40 -7.28
N HIS A 40 -5.05 12.77 -7.85
CA HIS A 40 -3.66 13.03 -7.50
C HIS A 40 -3.02 13.73 -8.70
N HIS A 41 -2.25 14.79 -8.44
CA HIS A 41 -1.53 15.53 -9.49
C HIS A 41 -0.02 15.30 -9.42
N ALA A 42 0.45 14.50 -8.46
CA ALA A 42 1.86 14.25 -8.20
C ALA A 42 2.23 12.82 -8.54
N CYS A 43 3.42 12.62 -9.13
CA CYS A 43 3.95 11.28 -9.41
C CYS A 43 4.40 10.54 -8.14
N PHE A 44 4.66 11.28 -7.05
CA PHE A 44 4.95 10.71 -5.75
C PHE A 44 3.68 10.64 -4.89
N ILE A 45 3.30 9.43 -4.51
CA ILE A 45 2.09 9.13 -3.76
C ILE A 45 2.47 8.65 -2.37
N ASP A 46 2.01 9.36 -1.35
CA ASP A 46 2.22 9.01 0.06
C ASP A 46 1.36 7.80 0.49
N ALA A 47 1.91 6.97 1.37
CA ALA A 47 1.26 5.78 1.90
C ALA A 47 -0.09 6.07 2.58
N LYS A 48 -0.20 7.20 3.30
CA LYS A 48 -1.45 7.61 3.98
C LYS A 48 -2.50 8.04 2.97
N TYR A 49 -2.09 8.65 1.86
CA TYR A 49 -3.01 8.92 0.76
C TYR A 49 -3.59 7.62 0.19
N LEU A 50 -2.74 6.60 -0.06
CA LEU A 50 -3.20 5.29 -0.54
C LEU A 50 -4.13 4.59 0.46
N LEU A 51 -3.83 4.66 1.76
CA LEU A 51 -4.73 4.16 2.81
C LEU A 51 -6.08 4.89 2.79
N ARG A 52 -6.08 6.21 2.68
CA ARG A 52 -7.33 6.99 2.60
C ARG A 52 -8.12 6.61 1.34
N LEU A 53 -7.43 6.43 0.22
CA LEU A 53 -8.04 6.05 -1.05
C LEU A 53 -8.65 4.64 -0.98
N SER A 54 -7.97 3.68 -0.33
CA SER A 54 -8.45 2.30 -0.21
C SER A 54 -9.73 2.24 0.64
N LEU A 55 -9.77 2.99 1.74
CA LEU A 55 -10.96 3.11 2.58
C LEU A 55 -12.13 3.77 1.84
N ARG A 56 -11.88 4.86 1.10
CA ARG A 56 -12.94 5.58 0.36
C ARG A 56 -13.50 4.81 -0.82
N SER A 57 -12.65 4.05 -1.51
CA SER A 57 -13.04 3.28 -2.69
C SER A 57 -13.49 1.86 -2.35
N HIS A 58 -13.31 1.42 -1.10
CA HIS A 58 -13.48 0.04 -0.66
C HIS A 58 -12.68 -0.96 -1.51
N LYS A 59 -11.45 -0.58 -1.90
CA LYS A 59 -10.56 -1.38 -2.75
C LYS A 59 -9.15 -1.43 -2.17
N ILE A 60 -8.48 -2.57 -2.32
CA ILE A 60 -7.07 -2.74 -1.97
C ILE A 60 -6.23 -2.57 -3.24
N PHE A 61 -5.02 -2.03 -3.10
CA PHE A 61 -4.11 -1.80 -4.23
C PHE A 61 -3.02 -2.85 -4.28
N SER A 62 -2.76 -3.38 -5.48
CA SER A 62 -1.57 -4.18 -5.72
C SER A 62 -0.33 -3.27 -5.71
N SER A 63 0.72 -3.69 -5.01
CA SER A 63 2.00 -3.00 -4.99
C SER A 63 3.17 -3.96 -4.96
N TRP A 64 4.36 -3.44 -5.19
CA TRP A 64 5.60 -4.18 -5.04
C TRP A 64 6.01 -4.21 -3.57
N SER A 65 6.27 -5.42 -3.05
CA SER A 65 6.85 -5.61 -1.71
C SER A 65 8.37 -5.46 -1.76
N TYR A 66 8.91 -4.91 -0.68
CA TYR A 66 10.34 -4.68 -0.49
C TYR A 66 10.79 -5.19 0.88
N ARG A 67 11.99 -5.77 0.93
CA ARG A 67 12.68 -6.13 2.17
C ARG A 67 14.12 -5.67 2.06
N ASN A 68 14.60 -4.90 3.04
CA ASN A 68 15.95 -4.32 3.04
C ASN A 68 16.26 -3.54 1.74
N GLY A 69 15.30 -2.77 1.23
CA GLY A 69 15.44 -1.99 -0.01
C GLY A 69 15.40 -2.81 -1.31
N GLN A 70 15.30 -4.13 -1.23
CA GLN A 70 15.24 -5.02 -2.39
C GLN A 70 13.82 -5.49 -2.65
N ARG A 71 13.41 -5.52 -3.93
CA ARG A 71 12.08 -6.00 -4.35
C ARG A 71 11.97 -7.50 -4.08
N THR A 72 10.91 -7.92 -3.39
CA THR A 72 10.68 -9.34 -3.04
C THR A 72 9.65 -10.02 -3.94
N VAL A 73 8.89 -9.24 -4.71
CA VAL A 73 7.94 -9.75 -5.71
C VAL A 73 8.67 -9.77 -7.05
N TYR A 74 8.65 -10.93 -7.72
CA TYR A 74 9.24 -11.12 -9.03
C TYR A 74 8.14 -11.23 -10.10
N GLY A 75 8.46 -10.85 -11.34
CA GLY A 75 7.52 -10.81 -12.46
C GLY A 75 7.20 -9.38 -12.91
N ASP A 76 6.24 -9.29 -13.83
CA ASP A 76 5.89 -8.05 -14.56
C ASP A 76 4.69 -7.32 -13.96
N SER A 77 4.08 -7.86 -12.91
CA SER A 77 2.89 -7.29 -12.28
C SER A 77 3.03 -7.21 -10.75
N PRO A 78 2.57 -6.12 -10.12
CA PRO A 78 2.50 -6.02 -8.67
C PRO A 78 1.42 -6.96 -8.11
N VAL A 79 1.48 -7.23 -6.81
CA VAL A 79 0.55 -8.16 -6.14
C VAL A 79 -0.08 -7.51 -4.91
N VAL A 80 -1.19 -8.06 -4.43
CA VAL A 80 -1.72 -7.70 -3.11
C VAL A 80 -1.06 -8.61 -2.08
N CYS A 81 -0.11 -8.05 -1.33
CA CYS A 81 0.56 -8.78 -0.25
C CYS A 81 -0.21 -8.66 1.05
N PHE A 82 -0.40 -9.77 1.73
CA PHE A 82 -0.82 -9.79 3.12
C PHE A 82 0.27 -10.42 3.98
N THR A 83 0.32 -10.03 5.25
CA THR A 83 1.13 -10.74 6.24
C THR A 83 0.26 -11.10 7.43
N ASP A 84 0.56 -12.26 7.99
CA ASP A 84 0.20 -12.57 9.37
C ASP A 84 1.13 -11.76 10.29
N MET A 85 0.60 -11.22 11.38
CA MET A 85 1.41 -10.56 12.40
C MET A 85 1.94 -11.63 13.37
N PRO A 86 3.26 -11.69 13.64
CA PRO A 86 3.79 -12.53 14.71
C PRO A 86 3.59 -11.88 16.09
#